data_AF-A0A3M2LPU8-F1
#
_entry.id   AF-A0A3M2LPU8-F1
#
_cell.length_a   1.000
_cell.length_b   1.000
_cell.length_c   1.000
_cell.angle_alpha   90.00
_cell.angle_beta   90.00
_cell.angle_gamma   90.00
#
_symmetry.space_group_name_H-M   'P 1'
#
loop_
_entity.id
_entity.type
_entity.pdbx_description
1 polymer ?
#
loop_
_entity_poly.entity_id
_entity_poly.type
_entity_poly.pdbx_seq_one_letter_code
_entity_poly.pdbx_strand_id
1 'polypeptide(L)' 'MRRAGGGDAGPVVALVGDAGEPYRDTYYDDAWTEARGWRLAELLARAESFTRGDGWRPATPPQR' A
#
# COMPACT_ATOMS: atom_id res chain seq x y z
N MET A 1 2.45 -7.00 14.11
CA MET A 1 2.54 -8.47 14.11
C MET A 1 3.78 -8.86 13.30
N ARG A 2 4.82 -9.40 13.95
CA ARG A 2 6.02 -9.95 13.27
C ARG A 2 5.86 -11.47 13.24
N ARG A 3 6.02 -12.11 12.07
CA ARG A 3 6.21 -13.56 12.04
C ARG A 3 7.70 -13.87 11.91
N ALA A 4 8.26 -14.36 13.00
CA ALA A 4 9.50 -15.14 12.99
C ALA A 4 9.18 -16.54 12.42
N GLY A 5 10.19 -17.17 11.83
CA GLY A 5 10.10 -18.31 10.92
C GLY A 5 9.21 -19.48 11.35
N GLY A 6 8.64 -20.15 10.34
CA GLY A 6 7.91 -21.39 10.51
C GLY A 6 6.85 -21.62 9.44
N GLY A 7 7.29 -22.09 8.26
CA GLY A 7 6.73 -23.24 7.55
C GLY A 7 5.27 -23.34 7.10
N ASP A 8 4.29 -22.65 7.70
CA ASP A 8 2.87 -22.91 7.40
C ASP A 8 2.25 -21.73 6.65
N ALA A 9 2.37 -21.78 5.33
CA ALA A 9 1.71 -20.87 4.40
C ALA A 9 0.20 -21.16 4.34
N GLY A 10 -0.54 -20.69 5.34
CA GLY A 10 -2.01 -20.66 5.32
C GLY A 10 -2.54 -19.51 4.47
N PRO A 11 -3.80 -19.57 4.00
CA PRO A 11 -4.40 -18.49 3.23
C PRO A 11 -4.49 -17.20 4.06
N VAL A 12 -4.21 -16.07 3.42
CA VAL A 12 -4.54 -14.75 3.94
C VAL A 12 -5.90 -14.36 3.39
N VAL A 13 -6.87 -14.11 4.27
CA VAL A 13 -8.20 -13.61 3.90
C VAL A 13 -8.30 -12.15 4.32
N ALA A 14 -8.68 -11.28 3.37
CA ALA A 14 -8.94 -9.88 3.61
C ALA A 14 -10.40 -9.55 3.28
N LEU A 15 -11.03 -8.71 4.09
CA LEU A 15 -12.38 -8.18 3.85
C LEU A 15 -12.25 -6.68 3.50
N VAL A 16 -12.88 -6.27 2.40
CA VAL A 16 -13.04 -4.86 2.03
C VAL A 16 -14.46 -4.46 2.42
N GLY A 17 -14.59 -3.42 3.26
CA GLY A 17 -15.83 -3.09 3.96
C GLY A 17 -16.86 -2.31 3.13
N ASP A 18 -16.43 -1.66 2.06
CA ASP A 18 -17.26 -0.83 1.20
C ASP A 18 -16.73 -0.81 -0.24
N ALA A 19 -17.51 -0.19 -1.13
CA ALA A 19 -17.08 0.15 -2.48
C ALA A 19 -16.35 1.50 -2.48
N GLY A 20 -15.49 1.74 -3.46
CA GLY A 20 -14.73 2.99 -3.58
C GLY A 20 -15.53 4.21 -4.02
N GLU A 21 -16.73 4.04 -4.58
CA GLU A 21 -17.54 5.13 -5.16
C GLU A 21 -17.80 6.32 -4.20
N PRO A 22 -18.14 6.12 -2.91
CA PRO A 22 -18.32 7.24 -1.98
C PRO A 22 -17.05 8.07 -1.77
N TYR A 23 -15.88 7.55 -2.14
CA TYR A 23 -14.58 8.15 -1.93
C TYR A 23 -13.95 8.71 -3.20
N ARG A 24 -14.63 8.66 -4.34
CA ARG A 24 -14.08 9.03 -5.65
C ARG A 24 -13.47 10.45 -5.70
N ASP A 25 -14.04 11.40 -4.95
CA ASP A 25 -13.59 12.79 -4.90
C ASP A 25 -12.71 13.05 -3.65
N THR A 26 -12.12 11.98 -3.09
CA THR A 26 -11.23 12.00 -1.91
C THR A 26 -9.85 11.42 -2.22
N TYR A 27 -9.42 10.34 -1.57
CA TYR A 27 -8.08 9.76 -1.75
C TYR A 27 -7.82 9.15 -3.13
N TYR A 28 -8.81 9.16 -4.03
CA TYR A 28 -8.63 8.88 -5.46
C TYR A 28 -8.21 10.13 -6.27
N ASP A 29 -8.34 11.32 -5.70
CA ASP A 29 -7.95 12.61 -6.29
C ASP A 29 -6.57 13.04 -5.76
N ASP A 30 -5.60 13.21 -6.67
CA ASP A 30 -4.25 13.63 -6.32
C ASP A 30 -4.23 14.99 -5.60
N ALA A 31 -5.02 15.97 -6.05
CA ALA A 31 -5.08 17.28 -5.41
C ALA A 31 -5.61 17.19 -3.97
N TRP A 32 -6.57 16.29 -3.73
CA TRP A 32 -7.09 16.04 -2.39
C TRP A 32 -6.03 15.42 -1.46
N THR A 33 -5.22 14.49 -1.96
CA THR A 33 -4.13 13.86 -1.19
C THR A 33 -2.96 14.80 -0.96
N GLU A 34 -2.60 15.60 -1.96
CA GLU A 34 -1.57 16.64 -1.86
C GLU A 34 -1.93 17.71 -0.84
N ALA A 35 -3.19 18.16 -0.83
CA ALA A 35 -3.70 19.11 0.17
C ALA A 35 -3.61 18.58 1.62
N ARG A 36 -3.55 17.25 1.81
CA ARG A 36 -3.33 16.59 3.11
C ARG A 36 -1.87 16.35 3.44
N GLY A 37 -0.96 16.77 2.56
CA GLY A 37 0.48 16.57 2.70
C GLY A 37 0.92 15.11 2.50
N TRP A 38 0.09 14.27 1.90
CA TRP A 38 0.46 12.89 1.62
C TRP A 38 1.46 12.85 0.47
N ARG A 39 2.51 12.03 0.60
CA ARG A 39 3.57 11.87 -0.40
C ARG A 39 3.51 10.47 -0.99
N LEU A 40 2.60 10.29 -1.95
CA LEU A 40 2.25 8.96 -2.46
C LEU A 40 3.07 8.53 -3.68
N ALA A 41 3.68 9.45 -4.44
CA ALA A 41 4.37 9.14 -5.69
C ALA A 41 5.40 8.01 -5.59
N GLU A 42 6.28 8.03 -4.58
CA GLU A 42 7.25 6.96 -4.38
C GLU A 42 6.62 5.62 -3.98
N LEU A 43 5.54 5.68 -3.20
CA LEU A 43 4.81 4.49 -2.76
C LEU A 43 4.07 3.86 -3.94
N LEU A 44 3.49 4.68 -4.80
CA LEU A 44 2.82 4.27 -6.03
C LEU A 44 3.80 3.59 -6.98
N ALA A 45 4.96 4.20 -7.23
CA ALA A 45 6.01 3.60 -8.08
C ALA A 45 6.49 2.23 -7.56
N ARG A 46 6.56 2.06 -6.22
CA ARG A 46 6.89 0.76 -5.61
C ARG A 46 5.78 -0.26 -5.80
N ALA A 47 4.52 0.14 -5.62
CA ALA A 47 3.37 -0.73 -5.84
C ALA A 47 3.29 -1.17 -7.31
N GLU A 48 3.51 -0.26 -8.26
CA GLU A 48 3.56 -0.56 -9.69
C GLU A 48 4.69 -1.53 -10.06
N SER A 49 5.89 -1.34 -9.49
CA SER A 49 6.99 -2.27 -9.69
C SER A 49 6.66 -3.68 -9.17
N PHE A 50 6.02 -3.76 -8.00
CA PHE A 50 5.56 -5.02 -7.44
C PHE A 50 4.50 -5.69 -8.32
N THR A 51 3.48 -4.97 -8.78
CA THR A 51 2.41 -5.53 -9.62
C THR A 51 2.90 -5.95 -11.01
N ARG A 52 3.98 -5.34 -11.52
CA ARG A 52 4.69 -5.80 -12.73
C ARG A 52 5.52 -7.07 -12.53
N GLY A 53 5.71 -7.54 -11.30
CA GLY A 53 6.45 -8.76 -10.99
C GLY A 53 7.92 -8.55 -10.62
N ASP A 54 8.37 -7.31 -10.38
CA ASP A 54 9.77 -7.03 -9.99
C ASP A 54 10.11 -7.45 -8.55
N GLY A 55 9.12 -8.00 -7.83
CA GLY A 55 9.22 -8.41 -6.44
C GLY A 55 9.02 -7.28 -5.44
N TRP A 56 8.75 -7.63 -4.17
CA TRP A 56 8.57 -6.64 -3.11
C TRP A 56 9.91 -6.12 -2.62
N ARG A 57 10.09 -4.80 -2.60
CA ARG A 57 11.26 -4.12 -2.02
C ARG A 57 10.80 -3.23 -0.86
N PRO A 58 11.04 -3.64 0.39
CA PRO A 58 10.64 -2.82 1.53
C PRO A 58 11.43 -1.51 1.53
N ALA A 59 10.76 -0.40 1.85
CA ALA A 59 11.45 0.85 2.13
C ALA A 59 12.41 0.66 3.31
N THR A 60 13.61 1.23 3.21
CA THR A 60 14.48 1.38 4.39
C THR A 60 13.81 2.38 5.33
N PRO A 61 13.43 1.98 6.57
CA PRO A 61 12.89 2.92 7.52
C PRO A 61 13.92 4.01 7.82
N PRO A 62 13.50 5.27 8.05
CA PRO A 62 14.43 6.29 8.52
C PRO A 62 15.09 5.81 9.81
N GLN A 63 16.43 5.83 9.86
CA GLN A 63 17.16 5.56 11.09
C GLN A 63 16.96 6.77 12.02
N ARG A 64 16.45 6.50 13.21
CA ARG A 64 16.17 7.50 14.23
C ARG A 64 17.42 7.78 15.06
#